data_AF-A0A699JYC1-F1
#
_entry.id   AF-A0A699JYC1-F1
#
_cell.length_a   1.000
_cell.length_b   1.000
_cell.length_c   1.000
_cell.angle_alpha   90.00
_cell.angle_beta   90.00
_cell.angle_gamma   90.00
#
_symmetry.space_group_name_H-M   'P 1'
#
loop_
_entity.id
_entity.type
_entity.pdbx_description
1 polymer ?
#
loop_
_entity_poly.entity_id
_entity_poly.type
_entity_poly.pdbx_seq_one_letter_code
_entity_poly.pdbx_strand_id
1 'polypeptide(L)'
;MYTDRFHELARLVPHLVTPESRKIEMYVYGLAPQIRGMVAATNPKTMQKAVQISGALTDETVRNRSIKKVVKRENVREPSKDKNGRDDNKKLGLGMFLLLL
;
A
#
# COMPACT_ATOMS: atom_id res chain seq x y z
N MET A 1 -9.84 -1.43 -8.60
CA MET A 1 -8.43 -1.74 -8.89
C MET A 1 -7.70 -0.52 -9.39
N TYR A 2 -6.72 -0.02 -8.61
CA TYR A 2 -5.82 1.07 -8.97
C TYR A 2 -5.30 0.99 -10.41
N THR A 3 -4.87 -0.22 -10.78
CA THR A 3 -4.25 -0.54 -12.07
C THR A 3 -5.15 -0.15 -13.22
N ASP A 4 -6.44 -0.45 -13.15
CA ASP A 4 -7.37 -0.20 -14.26
C ASP A 4 -7.56 1.29 -14.46
N ARG A 5 -7.73 2.04 -13.35
CA ARG A 5 -7.81 3.51 -13.37
C ARG A 5 -6.53 4.14 -13.91
N PHE A 6 -5.36 3.61 -13.55
CA PHE A 6 -4.09 4.07 -14.12
C PHE A 6 -4.06 3.86 -15.63
N HIS A 7 -4.49 2.70 -16.14
CA HIS A 7 -4.54 2.43 -17.58
C HIS A 7 -5.53 3.34 -18.31
N GLU A 8 -6.69 3.65 -17.72
CA GLU A 8 -7.64 4.63 -18.26
C GLU A 8 -7.01 6.01 -18.39
N LEU A 9 -6.39 6.53 -17.33
CA LEU A 9 -5.71 7.83 -17.34
C LEU A 9 -4.53 7.86 -18.32
N ALA A 10 -3.77 6.77 -18.40
CA ALA A 10 -2.66 6.61 -19.33
C ALA A 10 -3.11 6.70 -20.80
N ARG A 11 -4.34 6.26 -21.12
CA ARG A 11 -4.92 6.40 -22.46
C ARG A 11 -5.31 7.83 -22.79
N LEU A 12 -5.73 8.62 -21.79
CA LEU A 12 -6.10 10.02 -21.97
C LEU A 12 -4.88 10.92 -22.19
N VAL A 13 -3.73 10.55 -21.62
CA VAL A 13 -2.52 11.38 -21.64
C VAL A 13 -1.30 10.58 -22.14
N PRO A 14 -1.32 10.06 -23.38
CA PRO A 14 -0.33 9.10 -23.87
C PRO A 14 1.09 9.66 -23.83
N HIS A 15 1.28 10.95 -24.13
CA HIS A 15 2.58 11.61 -24.13
C HIS A 15 3.30 11.60 -22.76
N LEU A 16 2.56 11.56 -21.65
CA LEU A 16 3.14 11.45 -20.31
C LEU A 16 3.54 10.01 -19.97
N VAL A 17 3.01 9.02 -20.68
CA VAL A 17 3.27 7.60 -20.42
C VAL A 17 3.97 6.89 -21.58
N THR A 18 4.39 7.63 -22.61
CA THR A 18 5.10 7.07 -23.77
C THR A 18 6.43 6.43 -23.35
N PRO A 19 7.31 7.08 -22.57
CA PRO A 19 8.50 6.42 -22.06
C PRO A 19 8.09 5.40 -20.99
N GLU A 20 8.53 4.15 -21.16
CA GLU A 20 8.20 3.08 -20.21
C GLU A 20 8.69 3.38 -18.80
N SER A 21 9.89 3.97 -18.66
CA SER A 21 10.42 4.41 -17.36
C SER A 21 9.48 5.41 -16.66
N ARG A 22 9.03 6.44 -17.38
CA ARG A 22 8.11 7.44 -16.84
C ARG A 22 6.77 6.82 -16.45
N LYS A 23 6.26 5.88 -17.26
CA LYS A 23 5.04 5.13 -16.97
C LYS A 23 5.14 4.34 -15.67
N ILE A 24 6.28 3.67 -15.46
CA ILE A 24 6.58 2.93 -14.23
C ILE A 24 6.68 3.89 -13.04
N GLU A 25 7.39 5.01 -13.17
CA GLU A 25 7.50 6.03 -12.12
C GLU A 25 6.14 6.57 -11.70
N MET A 26 5.28 6.94 -12.65
CA MET A 26 3.93 7.43 -12.37
C MET A 26 3.07 6.35 -11.69
N TYR A 27 3.17 5.11 -12.15
CA TYR A 27 2.46 3.98 -11.55
C TYR A 27 2.88 3.79 -10.09
N VAL A 28 4.19 3.71 -9.82
CA VAL A 28 4.75 3.52 -8.48
C VAL A 28 4.40 4.69 -7.57
N TYR A 29 4.46 5.93 -8.08
CA TYR A 29 4.16 7.12 -7.30
C TYR A 29 2.73 7.12 -6.73
N GLY A 30 1.75 6.66 -7.52
CA GLY A 30 0.35 6.58 -7.08
C GLY A 30 -0.02 5.34 -6.26
N LEU A 31 0.94 4.44 -5.97
CA LEU A 31 0.72 3.33 -5.04
C LEU A 31 0.58 3.82 -3.59
N ALA A 32 -0.07 2.98 -2.77
CA ALA A 32 -0.19 3.22 -1.35
C ALA A 32 1.22 3.35 -0.70
N PRO A 33 1.44 4.33 0.20
CA PRO A 33 2.76 4.59 0.79
C PRO A 33 3.42 3.36 1.43
N GLN A 34 2.60 2.42 1.94
CA GLN A 34 3.06 1.19 2.56
C GLN A 34 3.82 0.30 1.59
N ILE A 35 3.37 0.18 0.33
CA ILE A 35 3.98 -0.71 -0.68
C ILE A 35 4.86 0.05 -1.68
N ARG A 36 4.68 1.36 -1.83
CA ARG A 36 5.40 2.18 -2.81
C ARG A 36 6.92 2.02 -2.70
N GLY A 37 7.47 2.14 -1.49
CA GLY A 37 8.91 2.02 -1.26
C GLY A 37 9.44 0.62 -1.61
N MET A 38 8.67 -0.42 -1.28
CA MET A 38 9.02 -1.80 -1.59
C MET A 38 9.04 -2.05 -3.10
N VAL A 39 8.01 -1.59 -3.83
CA VAL A 39 7.99 -1.70 -5.30
C VAL A 39 9.14 -0.93 -5.93
N ALA A 40 9.42 0.30 -5.48
CA ALA A 40 10.54 1.11 -6.00
C ALA A 40 11.89 0.41 -5.82
N ALA A 41 12.12 -0.23 -4.66
CA ALA A 41 13.36 -0.94 -4.37
C ALA A 41 13.61 -2.14 -5.30
N THR A 42 12.55 -2.78 -5.82
CA THR A 42 12.69 -3.87 -6.80
C THR A 42 13.13 -3.42 -8.19
N ASN A 43 13.15 -2.10 -8.45
CA ASN A 43 13.54 -1.50 -9.73
C ASN A 43 12.91 -2.19 -10.95
N PRO A 44 11.56 -2.26 -11.03
CA PRO A 44 10.88 -2.98 -12.09
C PRO A 44 11.23 -2.37 -13.44
N LYS A 45 11.57 -3.23 -14.41
CA LYS A 45 11.95 -2.81 -15.78
C LYS A 45 10.79 -2.69 -16.73
N THR A 46 9.64 -3.25 -16.37
CA THR A 46 8.42 -3.22 -17.18
C THR A 46 7.22 -2.89 -16.31
N MET A 47 6.19 -2.31 -16.94
CA MET A 47 4.91 -2.05 -16.27
C MET A 47 4.28 -3.31 -15.70
N GLN A 48 4.36 -4.42 -16.44
CA GLN A 48 3.82 -5.70 -15.99
C GLN A 48 4.47 -6.17 -14.69
N LYS A 49 5.80 -6.04 -14.57
CA LYS A 49 6.51 -6.36 -13.34
C LYS A 49 6.08 -5.46 -12.18
N ALA A 50 5.95 -4.15 -12.41
CA ALA A 50 5.49 -3.23 -11.37
C ALA A 50 4.09 -3.60 -10.86
N VAL A 51 3.17 -3.97 -11.76
CA VAL A 51 1.82 -4.44 -11.43
C VAL A 51 1.86 -5.73 -10.61
N GLN A 52 2.59 -6.74 -11.07
CA GLN A 52 2.73 -8.03 -10.38
C GLN A 52 3.28 -7.88 -8.96
N ILE A 53 4.35 -7.11 -8.80
CA ILE A 53 4.99 -6.89 -7.50
C ILE A 53 4.03 -6.14 -6.57
N SER A 54 3.33 -5.12 -7.07
CA SER A 54 2.35 -4.38 -6.26
C SER A 54 1.18 -5.26 -5.80
N GLY A 55 0.69 -6.18 -6.64
CA GLY A 55 -0.35 -7.14 -6.29
C GLY A 55 0.12 -8.10 -5.19
N ALA A 56 1.28 -8.72 -5.37
CA ALA A 56 1.87 -9.65 -4.39
C ALA A 56 2.07 -8.99 -3.01
N LEU A 57 2.58 -7.75 -2.98
CA LEU A 57 2.77 -7.00 -1.74
C LEU A 57 1.43 -6.60 -1.10
N THR A 58 0.41 -6.30 -1.90
CA THR A 58 -0.95 -6.02 -1.39
C THR A 58 -1.49 -7.26 -0.67
N ASP A 59 -1.42 -8.43 -1.30
CA ASP A 59 -1.87 -9.69 -0.71
C ASP A 59 -1.11 -10.06 0.57
N GLU A 60 0.19 -9.79 0.60
CA GLU A 60 1.02 -9.96 1.81
C GLU A 60 0.59 -9.01 2.94
N THR A 61 0.37 -7.73 2.65
CA THR A 61 -0.05 -6.76 3.68
C THR A 61 -1.44 -7.07 4.25
N VAL A 62 -2.36 -7.57 3.42
CA VAL A 62 -3.70 -8.01 3.86
C VAL A 62 -3.59 -9.24 4.79
N ARG A 63 -2.77 -10.23 4.43
CA ARG A 63 -2.51 -11.43 5.25
C ARG A 63 -1.80 -11.09 6.56
N ASN A 64 -0.78 -10.23 6.55
CA ASN A 64 -0.10 -9.83 7.79
C ASN A 64 -1.04 -9.05 8.73
N ARG A 65 -1.94 -8.22 8.17
CA ARG A 65 -2.93 -7.48 8.95
C ARG A 65 -3.97 -8.41 9.59
N SER A 66 -4.40 -9.46 8.91
CA SER A 66 -5.33 -10.43 9.50
C SER A 66 -4.68 -11.21 10.65
N ILE A 67 -3.40 -11.59 10.53
CA ILE A 67 -2.64 -12.24 11.60
C ILE A 67 -2.51 -11.33 12.84
N LYS A 68 -2.15 -10.05 12.66
CA LYS A 68 -2.09 -9.09 13.79
C LYS A 68 -3.43 -8.87 14.49
N LYS A 69 -4.56 -8.99 13.79
CA LYS A 69 -5.89 -8.93 14.40
C LYS A 69 -6.24 -10.18 15.21
N VAL A 70 -5.77 -11.36 14.80
CA VAL A 70 -5.96 -12.61 15.53
C VAL A 70 -5.12 -12.61 16.82
N VAL A 71 -3.85 -12.21 16.75
CA VAL A 71 -2.95 -12.14 17.92
C VAL A 71 -3.43 -11.12 18.97
N LYS A 72 -4.11 -10.04 18.55
CA LYS A 72 -4.71 -9.07 19.49
C LYS A 72 -6.00 -9.57 20.16
N ARG A 73 -6.66 -10.60 19.62
CA ARG A 73 -7.84 -11.23 20.24
C ARG A 73 -7.48 -12.37 21.19
N GLU A 74 -6.32 -12.99 21.02
CA GLU A 74 -5.81 -14.07 21.87
C GLU A 74 -4.93 -13.57 23.02
N ASN A 75 -5.33 -12.46 23.65
CA ASN A 75 -4.78 -12.02 24.93
C ASN A 75 -5.94 -11.51 25.81
N VAL A 76 -6.87 -12.41 26.12
CA VAL A 76 -7.85 -12.23 27.19
C VAL A 76 -7.67 -13.37 28.18
N ARG A 77 -6.74 -13.19 29.12
CA ARG A 77 -6.79 -13.67 30.51
C ARG A 77 -5.71 -12.92 31.31
N GLU A 78 -6.22 -11.96 32.09
CA GLU A 78 -5.73 -10.91 33.00
C GLU A 78 -4.60 -11.24 34.03
N PRO A 79 -4.25 -10.35 35.00
CA PRO A 79 -3.84 -8.92 34.93
C PRO A 79 -2.56 -8.62 35.77
N SER A 80 -1.92 -7.45 35.61
CA SER A 80 -1.66 -6.49 36.71
C SER A 80 -0.62 -5.39 36.39
N LYS A 81 -0.88 -4.20 36.98
CA LYS A 81 0.01 -3.07 37.34
C LYS A 81 0.44 -2.06 36.25
N ASP A 82 -0.31 -0.96 36.23
CA ASP A 82 0.12 0.40 36.62
C ASP A 82 1.41 0.98 35.97
N LYS A 83 1.24 1.92 35.03
CA LYS A 83 1.57 3.37 35.17
C LYS A 83 1.62 4.10 33.82
N ASN A 84 0.85 5.19 33.79
CA ASN A 84 1.02 6.49 33.13
C ASN A 84 1.97 6.63 31.91
N GLY A 85 1.41 7.14 30.80
CA GLY A 85 2.15 7.64 29.64
C GLY A 85 1.17 8.18 28.60
N ARG A 86 1.00 9.51 28.59
CA ARG A 86 0.11 10.25 27.68
C ARG A 86 0.75 10.27 26.29
N ASP A 87 0.21 9.48 25.36
CA ASP A 87 0.62 9.53 23.95
C ASP A 87 -0.54 10.06 23.08
N ASP A 88 -0.44 11.36 22.77
CA ASP A 88 -1.25 12.05 21.78
C ASP A 88 -0.90 11.56 20.36
N ASN A 89 -1.48 10.41 19.99
CA ASN A 89 -1.34 9.88 18.66
C ASN A 89 -2.35 10.56 17.72
N LYS A 90 -1.85 11.49 16.89
CA LYS A 90 -2.61 12.18 15.85
C LYS A 90 -3.28 11.15 14.93
N LYS A 91 -4.61 11.05 15.10
CA LYS A 91 -5.56 10.31 14.28
C LYS A 91 -5.49 10.79 12.83
N LEU A 92 -4.61 10.21 12.02
CA LEU A 92 -4.69 10.35 10.57
C LEU A 92 -5.69 9.32 10.05
N GLY A 93 -6.84 9.84 9.63
CA GLY A 93 -8.02 9.10 9.21
C GLY A 93 -7.69 8.06 8.14
N LEU A 94 -7.79 6.79 8.54
CA LEU A 94 -7.72 5.61 7.70
C LEU A 94 -8.93 5.45 6.73
N GLY A 95 -9.70 6.52 6.51
CA GLY A 95 -10.88 6.51 5.63
C GLY A 95 -10.58 6.74 4.15
N MET A 96 -9.40 7.27 3.80
CA MET A 96 -9.09 7.68 2.41
C MET A 96 -8.15 6.71 1.66
N PHE A 97 -7.53 5.75 2.36
CA PHE A 97 -6.59 4.79 1.77
C PHE A 97 -7.24 3.66 0.97
N LEU A 98 -8.56 3.48 1.09
CA LEU A 98 -9.32 2.49 0.34
C LEU A 98 -9.80 2.99 -1.04
N LEU A 99 -9.72 4.29 -1.33
CA LEU A 99 -10.27 4.84 -2.58
C LEU A 99 -9.39 4.62 -3.83
N LEU A 100 -8.27 3.90 -3.67
CA LEU A 100 -7.40 3.55 -4.78
C LEU A 100 -7.20 2.04 -4.91
N LEU A 101 -7.78 1.17 -4.06
CA LEU A 101 -7.74 -0.28 -4.33
C LEU A 101 -8.92 -0.70 -5.21
#